data_AF-A0A2S7XD35-F1
#
_entry.id   AF-A0A2S7XD35-F1
#
_cell.length_a   1.000
_cell.length_b   1.000
_cell.length_c   1.000
_cell.angle_alpha   90.00
_cell.angle_beta   90.00
_cell.angle_gamma   90.00
#
_symmetry.space_group_name_H-M   'P 1'
#
loop_
_entity.id
_entity.type
_entity.pdbx_description
1 polymer ?
#
loop_
_entity_poly.entity_id
_entity_poly.type
_entity_poly.pdbx_seq_one_letter_code
_entity_poly.pdbx_strand_id
1 'polypeptide(L)'
;MDRYLLPQLLLNKPNSYSDALMQHPRFENDNFKPAAVLVPLVKRASGLHLILTQRASHLRHHPNQISFPGGKVEPSDLSLIHTAIRETNEEIGILPSQIKPLVKLNTIPTISGYKVTPIVALIDENYTTAIDYGEVSSTFEAPLTHLFNPKNTTKHKVFNKKHTYELIFIPFEKKLIWGVTAEIIHSMNYIST
;
A
#
# COMPACT_ATOMS: atom_id res chain seq x y z
N MET A 1 6.11 -6.45 -20.58
CA MET A 1 4.71 -6.86 -20.85
C MET A 1 3.79 -5.84 -20.18
N ASP A 2 3.93 -4.54 -20.50
CA ASP A 2 3.58 -3.43 -19.58
C ASP A 2 2.88 -2.22 -20.24
N ARG A 3 2.24 -2.40 -21.41
CA ARG A 3 1.51 -1.28 -22.07
C ARG A 3 0.05 -1.15 -21.65
N TYR A 4 -0.49 -2.17 -20.96
CA TYR A 4 -1.92 -2.29 -20.67
C TYR A 4 -2.30 -1.98 -19.22
N LEU A 5 -1.36 -2.08 -18.28
CA LEU A 5 -1.62 -1.87 -16.84
C LEU A 5 -2.03 -0.44 -16.51
N LEU A 6 -1.31 0.56 -17.03
CA LEU A 6 -1.61 1.97 -16.77
C LEU A 6 -2.98 2.38 -17.34
N PRO A 7 -3.33 2.05 -18.60
CA PRO A 7 -4.69 2.23 -19.10
C PRO A 7 -5.74 1.49 -18.28
N GLN A 8 -5.50 0.24 -17.87
CA GLN A 8 -6.45 -0.54 -17.06
C GLN A 8 -6.70 0.08 -15.68
N LEU A 9 -5.65 0.55 -14.99
CA LEU A 9 -5.77 1.28 -13.72
C LEU A 9 -6.62 2.56 -13.84
N LEU A 10 -6.63 3.17 -15.02
CA LEU A 10 -7.44 4.36 -15.32
C LEU A 10 -8.88 4.01 -15.76
N LEU A 11 -9.08 2.84 -16.37
CA LEU A 11 -10.36 2.41 -16.96
C LEU A 11 -11.22 1.58 -15.99
N ASN A 12 -10.62 0.84 -15.07
CA ASN A 12 -11.32 -0.09 -14.17
C ASN A 12 -11.19 0.37 -12.72
N LYS A 13 -12.32 0.55 -12.02
CA LYS A 13 -12.31 0.71 -10.56
C LYS A 13 -11.87 -0.63 -9.94
N PRO A 14 -10.94 -0.65 -8.96
CA PRO A 14 -10.61 -1.88 -8.22
C PRO A 14 -11.88 -2.50 -7.63
N ASN A 15 -11.93 -3.83 -7.64
CA ASN A 15 -12.91 -4.58 -6.84
C ASN A 15 -12.88 -4.10 -5.39
N SER A 16 -14.02 -4.25 -4.70
CA SER A 16 -14.06 -4.08 -3.25
C SER A 16 -12.97 -4.95 -2.60
N TYR A 17 -12.31 -4.39 -1.58
CA TYR A 17 -11.39 -5.13 -0.72
C TYR A 17 -12.04 -6.40 -0.19
N SER A 18 -11.23 -7.39 0.21
CA SER A 18 -11.79 -8.69 0.61
C SER A 18 -12.95 -8.52 1.59
N ASP A 19 -14.10 -9.13 1.28
CA ASP A 19 -15.30 -9.05 2.13
C ASP A 19 -14.99 -9.49 3.57
N ALA A 20 -14.01 -10.37 3.71
CA ALA A 20 -13.50 -10.85 4.98
C ALA A 20 -12.87 -9.75 5.85
N LEU A 21 -12.13 -8.80 5.27
CA LEU A 21 -11.66 -7.62 6.00
C LEU A 21 -12.85 -6.80 6.48
N MET A 22 -13.79 -6.51 5.57
CA MET A 22 -14.93 -5.64 5.85
C MET A 22 -15.88 -6.20 6.92
N GLN A 23 -15.84 -7.51 7.18
CA GLN A 23 -16.59 -8.20 8.24
C GLN A 23 -15.91 -8.14 9.63
N HIS A 24 -14.78 -7.45 9.79
CA HIS A 24 -14.10 -7.39 11.08
C HIS A 24 -14.89 -6.54 12.11
N PRO A 25 -15.11 -7.01 13.36
CA PRO A 25 -15.97 -6.34 14.37
C PRO A 25 -15.58 -4.89 14.70
N ARG A 26 -14.29 -4.57 14.53
CA ARG A 26 -13.79 -3.21 14.72
C ARG A 26 -14.43 -2.19 13.76
N PHE A 27 -15.13 -2.66 12.73
CA PHE A 27 -15.78 -1.83 11.73
C PHE A 27 -17.26 -1.57 12.01
N GLU A 28 -17.80 -2.06 13.14
CA GLU A 28 -19.18 -1.78 13.58
C GLU A 28 -19.37 -0.33 14.02
N ASN A 29 -18.32 0.33 14.51
CA ASN A 29 -18.34 1.74 14.91
C ASN A 29 -17.58 2.57 13.87
N ASP A 30 -18.29 3.37 13.09
CA ASP A 30 -17.80 4.12 11.92
C ASP A 30 -16.78 5.25 12.22
N ASN A 31 -16.18 5.25 13.42
CA ASN A 31 -15.25 6.26 13.90
C ASN A 31 -13.81 5.95 13.47
N PHE A 32 -13.48 6.32 12.24
CA PHE A 32 -12.13 6.14 11.66
C PHE A 32 -11.44 7.46 11.39
N LYS A 33 -10.14 7.50 11.63
CA LYS A 33 -9.29 8.63 11.23
C LYS A 33 -8.91 8.51 9.75
N PRO A 34 -9.03 9.57 8.95
CA PRO A 34 -8.60 9.51 7.55
C PRO A 34 -7.08 9.40 7.45
N ALA A 35 -6.62 8.60 6.49
CA ALA A 35 -5.21 8.38 6.16
C ALA A 35 -5.06 8.16 4.65
N ALA A 36 -3.87 8.41 4.12
CA ALA A 36 -3.54 8.14 2.73
C ALA A 36 -2.17 7.50 2.61
N VAL A 37 -2.03 6.57 1.67
CA VAL A 37 -0.76 5.94 1.33
C VAL A 37 -0.46 6.12 -0.13
N LEU A 38 0.80 6.31 -0.49
CA LEU A 38 1.24 6.30 -1.87
C LEU A 38 1.49 4.84 -2.28
N VAL A 39 1.03 4.46 -3.47
CA VAL A 39 1.38 3.21 -4.13
C VAL A 39 2.36 3.55 -5.25
N PRO A 40 3.66 3.68 -4.94
CA PRO A 40 4.68 4.17 -5.86
C PRO A 40 5.08 3.08 -6.86
N LEU A 41 4.83 3.33 -8.13
CA LEU A 41 5.27 2.52 -9.26
C LEU A 41 6.52 3.15 -9.88
N VAL A 42 7.60 2.38 -9.96
CA VAL A 42 8.81 2.80 -10.68
C VAL A 42 9.11 1.83 -11.81
N LYS A 43 9.53 2.38 -12.95
CA LYS A 43 9.90 1.59 -14.11
C LYS A 43 11.36 1.15 -14.01
N ARG A 44 11.59 -0.13 -14.28
CA ARG A 44 12.90 -0.77 -14.38
C ARG A 44 12.98 -1.57 -15.67
N ALA A 45 14.19 -2.02 -16.02
CA ALA A 45 14.39 -2.87 -17.19
C ALA A 45 13.55 -4.16 -17.15
N SER A 46 13.30 -4.71 -15.95
CA SER A 46 12.49 -5.92 -15.72
C SER A 46 10.98 -5.67 -15.63
N GLY A 47 10.50 -4.45 -15.88
CA GLY A 47 9.09 -4.06 -15.78
C GLY A 47 8.83 -3.05 -14.67
N LEU A 48 7.57 -2.95 -14.23
CA LEU A 48 7.18 -2.09 -13.12
C LEU A 48 7.47 -2.75 -11.77
N HIS A 49 7.94 -1.94 -10.83
CA HIS A 49 8.22 -2.31 -9.44
C HIS A 49 7.41 -1.41 -8.50
N LEU A 50 7.04 -1.96 -7.34
CA LEU A 50 6.56 -1.15 -6.21
C LEU A 50 7.72 -0.80 -5.29
N ILE A 51 7.77 0.45 -4.86
CA ILE A 51 8.64 0.87 -3.75
C ILE A 51 7.88 0.64 -2.44
N LEU A 52 8.48 -0.12 -1.53
CA LEU A 52 7.89 -0.49 -0.24
C LEU A 52 8.83 -0.08 0.90
N THR A 53 8.24 0.16 2.06
CA THR A 53 8.94 0.52 3.30
C THR A 53 8.88 -0.64 4.28
N GLN A 54 9.93 -0.81 5.09
CA GLN A 54 9.88 -1.62 6.30
C GLN A 54 9.90 -0.69 7.51
N ARG A 55 8.80 -0.69 8.27
CA ARG A 55 8.63 0.14 9.47
C ARG A 55 9.72 -0.14 10.50
N ALA A 56 10.21 0.91 11.16
CA ALA A 56 11.24 0.77 12.18
C ALA A 56 10.80 -0.12 13.34
N SER A 57 11.73 -0.90 13.89
CA SER A 57 11.44 -1.92 14.91
C SER A 57 11.02 -1.33 16.25
N HIS A 58 11.40 -0.09 16.54
CA HIS A 58 11.12 0.60 17.79
C HIS A 58 9.75 1.30 17.80
N LEU A 59 9.01 1.28 16.69
CA LEU A 59 7.70 1.90 16.62
C LEU A 59 6.68 1.13 17.48
N ARG A 60 5.86 1.89 18.22
CA ARG A 60 4.77 1.35 19.06
C ARG A 60 3.76 0.54 18.25
N HIS A 61 3.52 0.94 17.00
CA HIS A 61 2.54 0.32 16.13
C HIS A 61 3.20 -0.27 14.88
N HIS A 62 2.88 -1.53 14.63
CA HIS A 62 3.30 -2.28 13.44
C HIS A 62 4.83 -2.35 13.25
N PRO A 63 5.63 -2.66 14.29
CA PRO A 63 7.08 -2.74 14.14
C PRO A 63 7.45 -3.81 13.11
N ASN A 64 8.45 -3.52 12.26
CA ASN A 64 8.95 -4.39 11.19
C ASN A 64 7.95 -4.75 10.08
N GLN A 65 6.72 -4.22 10.09
CA GLN A 65 5.76 -4.52 9.04
C GLN A 65 6.16 -3.84 7.73
N ILE A 66 5.83 -4.51 6.61
CA ILE A 66 6.00 -3.94 5.28
C ILE A 66 4.77 -3.09 4.94
N SER A 67 5.02 -1.86 4.52
CA SER A 67 3.98 -0.88 4.21
C SER A 67 4.28 -0.14 2.92
N PHE A 68 3.23 0.47 2.38
CA PHE A 68 3.37 1.61 1.51
C PHE A 68 3.75 2.84 2.34
N PRO A 69 4.52 3.80 1.78
CA PRO A 69 4.75 5.05 2.47
C PRO A 69 3.44 5.84 2.60
N GLY A 70 3.24 6.49 3.74
CA GLY A 70 1.98 7.18 4.02
C GLY A 70 1.57 7.20 5.47
N GLY A 71 0.57 8.03 5.75
CA GLY A 71 0.17 8.31 7.11
C GLY A 71 -1.18 9.00 7.22
N LYS A 72 -1.35 9.66 8.36
CA LYS A 72 -2.62 10.28 8.75
C LYS A 72 -2.78 11.61 8.00
N VAL A 73 -4.02 11.95 7.66
CA VAL A 73 -4.31 13.30 7.16
C VAL A 73 -4.09 14.34 8.25
N GLU A 74 -3.36 15.39 7.90
CA GLU A 74 -3.13 16.56 8.74
C GLU A 74 -4.04 17.74 8.36
N PRO A 75 -4.29 18.70 9.28
CA PRO A 75 -5.11 19.88 8.98
C PRO A 75 -4.55 20.75 7.84
N SER A 76 -3.24 20.69 7.61
CA SER A 76 -2.52 21.37 6.52
C SER A 76 -2.68 20.68 5.16
N ASP A 77 -3.16 19.44 5.12
CA ASP A 77 -3.25 18.69 3.88
C ASP A 77 -4.40 19.17 2.99
N LEU A 78 -4.06 19.61 1.79
CA LEU A 78 -5.04 20.11 0.81
C LEU A 78 -5.90 19.00 0.20
N SER A 79 -5.43 17.75 0.26
CA SER A 79 -6.14 16.57 -0.25
C SER A 79 -5.47 15.28 0.25
N LEU A 80 -6.12 14.14 0.05
CA LEU A 80 -5.53 12.81 0.29
C LEU A 80 -4.29 12.54 -0.58
N ILE A 81 -4.24 13.12 -1.79
CA ILE A 81 -3.04 13.04 -2.64
C ILE A 81 -1.89 13.82 -2.00
N HIS A 82 -2.20 15.00 -1.45
CA HIS A 82 -1.21 15.81 -0.73
C HIS A 82 -0.68 15.07 0.50
N THR A 83 -1.56 14.46 1.30
CA THR A 83 -1.16 13.60 2.43
C THR A 83 -0.19 12.50 2.00
N ALA A 84 -0.55 11.70 0.98
CA ALA A 84 0.30 10.61 0.53
C ALA A 84 1.67 11.07 0.02
N ILE A 85 1.73 12.21 -0.69
CA ILE A 85 2.97 12.80 -1.19
C ILE A 85 3.83 13.35 -0.04
N ARG A 86 3.24 14.09 0.90
CA ARG A 86 3.93 14.66 2.07
C ARG A 86 4.58 13.55 2.88
N GLU A 87 3.80 12.55 3.28
CA GLU A 87 4.27 11.41 4.07
C GLU A 87 5.36 10.61 3.33
N THR A 88 5.23 10.43 2.02
CA THR A 88 6.29 9.77 1.23
C THR A 88 7.59 10.58 1.23
N ASN A 89 7.48 11.91 1.19
CA ASN A 89 8.65 12.77 1.28
C ASN A 89 9.29 12.72 2.67
N GLU A 90 8.48 12.75 3.73
CA GLU A 90 8.94 12.68 5.13
C GLU A 90 9.60 11.33 5.45
N GLU A 91 8.95 10.21 5.12
CA GLU A 91 9.43 8.88 5.50
C GLU A 91 10.65 8.41 4.68
N ILE A 92 10.67 8.70 3.37
CA ILE A 92 11.67 8.13 2.45
C ILE A 92 12.34 9.13 1.51
N GLY A 93 12.04 10.43 1.63
CA GLY A 93 12.78 11.50 0.95
C GLY A 93 12.49 11.69 -0.53
N ILE A 94 11.52 10.96 -1.12
CA ILE A 94 11.17 11.14 -2.53
C ILE A 94 10.52 12.51 -2.70
N LEU A 95 11.05 13.33 -3.60
CA LEU A 95 10.58 14.70 -3.78
C LEU A 95 9.21 14.72 -4.48
N PRO A 96 8.30 15.65 -4.12
CA PRO A 96 7.01 15.80 -4.80
C PRO A 96 7.12 15.95 -6.33
N SER A 97 8.19 16.59 -6.82
CA SER A 97 8.45 16.75 -8.27
C SER A 97 8.76 15.44 -8.99
N GLN A 98 9.11 14.37 -8.26
CA GLN A 98 9.39 13.04 -8.79
C GLN A 98 8.16 12.13 -8.74
N ILE A 99 7.02 12.63 -8.25
CA ILE A 99 5.81 11.84 -8.04
C ILE A 99 4.72 12.35 -8.98
N LYS A 100 4.21 11.47 -9.84
CA LYS A 100 3.07 11.75 -10.72
C LYS A 100 1.87 10.89 -10.30
N PRO A 101 0.91 11.43 -9.53
CA PRO A 101 -0.32 10.73 -9.18
C PRO A 101 -1.12 10.34 -10.43
N LEU A 102 -1.71 9.14 -10.40
CA LEU A 102 -2.48 8.60 -11.50
C LEU A 102 -3.94 8.36 -11.13
N VAL A 103 -4.17 7.56 -10.08
CA VAL A 103 -5.51 7.13 -9.70
C VAL A 103 -5.61 6.93 -8.19
N LYS A 104 -6.78 7.28 -7.65
CA LYS A 104 -7.18 7.01 -6.27
C LYS A 104 -7.95 5.68 -6.23
N LEU A 105 -7.49 4.73 -5.43
CA LEU A 105 -8.21 3.48 -5.20
C LEU A 105 -9.31 3.66 -4.14
N ASN A 106 -10.11 2.61 -3.94
CA ASN A 106 -11.14 2.62 -2.90
C ASN A 106 -10.51 2.82 -1.50
N THR A 107 -11.29 3.33 -0.54
CA THR A 107 -10.77 3.51 0.83
C THR A 107 -10.98 2.23 1.64
N ILE A 108 -9.97 1.86 2.43
CA ILE A 108 -9.96 0.65 3.26
C ILE A 108 -10.06 1.04 4.73
N PRO A 109 -11.07 0.59 5.48
CA PRO A 109 -11.02 0.65 6.93
C PRO A 109 -9.96 -0.34 7.44
N THR A 110 -9.11 0.10 8.36
CA THR A 110 -8.05 -0.72 8.92
C THR A 110 -8.36 -1.10 10.36
N ILE A 111 -7.87 -2.26 10.77
CA ILE A 111 -7.96 -2.69 12.17
C ILE A 111 -7.19 -1.78 13.12
N SER A 112 -6.48 -0.74 12.67
CA SER A 112 -5.84 0.27 13.52
C SER A 112 -6.72 1.50 13.75
N GLY A 113 -7.92 1.55 13.16
CA GLY A 113 -8.87 2.66 13.31
C GLY A 113 -8.68 3.77 12.28
N TYR A 114 -8.09 3.46 11.13
CA TYR A 114 -7.93 4.40 10.03
C TYR A 114 -8.82 4.03 8.83
N LYS A 115 -9.20 5.02 8.03
CA LYS A 115 -9.74 4.87 6.68
C LYS A 115 -8.61 5.26 5.72
N VAL A 116 -7.89 4.26 5.21
CA VAL A 116 -6.71 4.44 4.37
C VAL A 116 -7.12 4.50 2.91
N THR A 117 -6.76 5.58 2.23
CA THR A 117 -6.98 5.75 0.78
C THR A 117 -5.66 5.57 0.03
N PRO A 118 -5.50 4.54 -0.82
CA PRO A 118 -4.31 4.34 -1.63
C PRO A 118 -4.31 5.25 -2.87
N ILE A 119 -3.18 5.91 -3.13
CA ILE A 119 -2.94 6.77 -4.29
C ILE A 119 -1.86 6.15 -5.16
N VAL A 120 -2.24 5.60 -6.32
CA VAL A 120 -1.26 5.06 -7.28
C VAL A 120 -0.56 6.20 -8.00
N ALA A 121 0.77 6.17 -8.04
CA ALA A 121 1.59 7.19 -8.67
C ALA A 121 2.79 6.58 -9.40
N LEU A 122 3.23 7.22 -10.48
CA LEU A 122 4.52 6.93 -11.09
C LEU A 122 5.62 7.75 -10.42
N ILE A 123 6.75 7.09 -10.19
CA ILE A 123 7.96 7.68 -9.63
C ILE A 123 9.01 7.82 -10.72
N ASP A 124 9.74 8.93 -10.72
CA ASP A 124 10.92 9.13 -11.57
C ASP A 124 11.90 7.96 -11.44
N GLU A 125 12.42 7.46 -12.57
CA GLU A 125 13.30 6.28 -12.57
C GLU A 125 14.61 6.52 -11.79
N ASN A 126 15.04 7.78 -11.67
CA ASN A 126 16.26 8.22 -10.97
C ASN A 126 15.99 8.77 -9.57
N TYR A 127 14.85 8.40 -8.94
CA TYR A 127 14.58 8.80 -7.57
C TYR A 127 15.71 8.35 -6.62
N THR A 128 15.96 9.17 -5.61
CA THR A 128 16.84 8.84 -4.50
C THR A 128 16.04 8.80 -3.21
N THR A 129 16.49 8.02 -2.24
CA THR A 129 15.87 7.97 -0.92
C THR A 129 16.71 8.71 0.10
N ALA A 130 16.02 9.39 1.01
CA ALA A 130 16.58 9.91 2.26
C ALA A 130 15.64 9.42 3.36
N ILE A 131 16.01 8.31 3.99
CA ILE A 131 15.14 7.60 4.93
C ILE A 131 15.11 8.33 6.27
N ASP A 132 13.92 8.60 6.80
CA ASP A 132 13.76 8.92 8.21
C ASP A 132 13.78 7.63 9.05
N TYR A 133 14.92 7.39 9.69
CA TYR A 133 15.13 6.21 10.54
C TYR A 133 14.28 6.20 11.81
N GLY A 134 13.62 7.31 12.17
CA GLY A 134 12.60 7.35 13.22
C GLY A 134 11.35 6.57 12.86
N GLU A 135 11.06 6.40 11.56
CA GLU A 135 9.83 5.75 11.10
C GLU A 135 10.09 4.53 10.22
N VAL A 136 11.12 4.59 9.38
CA VAL A 136 11.43 3.58 8.36
C VAL A 136 12.83 3.02 8.59
N SER A 137 12.93 1.70 8.68
CA SER A 137 14.23 1.02 8.79
C SER A 137 14.93 0.86 7.44
N SER A 138 14.16 0.63 6.38
CA SER A 138 14.67 0.39 5.04
C SER A 138 13.57 0.56 3.98
N THR A 139 14.00 0.80 2.75
CA THR A 139 13.16 0.79 1.55
C THR A 139 13.64 -0.28 0.59
N PHE A 140 12.73 -0.88 -0.19
CA PHE A 140 13.10 -1.83 -1.22
C PHE A 140 12.08 -1.81 -2.37
N GLU A 141 12.51 -2.29 -3.53
CA GLU A 141 11.65 -2.48 -4.69
C GLU A 141 11.22 -3.95 -4.80
N ALA A 142 9.96 -4.19 -5.22
CA ALA A 142 9.47 -5.52 -5.55
C ALA A 142 8.77 -5.51 -6.92
N PRO A 143 9.14 -6.41 -7.86
CA PRO A 143 8.58 -6.41 -9.20
C PRO A 143 7.11 -6.82 -9.18
N LEU A 144 6.27 -6.14 -9.95
CA LEU A 144 4.85 -6.49 -10.07
C LEU A 144 4.64 -7.92 -10.56
N THR A 145 5.54 -8.45 -11.40
CA THR A 145 5.50 -9.83 -11.87
C THR A 145 5.59 -10.85 -10.74
N HIS A 146 6.28 -10.52 -9.63
CA HIS A 146 6.30 -11.34 -8.43
C HIS A 146 5.03 -11.14 -7.60
N LEU A 147 4.67 -9.87 -7.36
CA LEU A 147 3.57 -9.49 -6.46
C LEU A 147 2.20 -9.90 -6.97
N PHE A 148 2.00 -9.92 -8.29
CA PHE A 148 0.73 -10.27 -8.93
C PHE A 148 0.64 -11.76 -9.29
N ASN A 149 1.71 -12.52 -9.12
CA ASN A 149 1.69 -13.95 -9.38
C ASN A 149 0.88 -14.69 -8.31
N PRO A 150 -0.25 -15.35 -8.66
CA PRO A 150 -1.07 -16.07 -7.68
C PRO A 150 -0.30 -17.19 -6.97
N LYS A 151 0.75 -17.76 -7.59
CA LYS A 151 1.59 -18.79 -6.97
C LYS A 151 2.43 -18.26 -5.80
N ASN A 152 2.66 -16.95 -5.76
CA ASN A 152 3.39 -16.28 -4.68
C ASN A 152 2.46 -15.71 -3.61
N THR A 153 1.15 -15.90 -3.74
CA THR A 153 0.14 -15.39 -2.81
C THR A 153 -0.48 -16.55 -2.03
N THR A 154 -0.44 -16.49 -0.71
CA THR A 154 -1.18 -17.42 0.15
C THR A 154 -2.28 -16.69 0.91
N LYS A 155 -3.36 -17.42 1.16
CA LYS A 155 -4.53 -16.95 1.89
C LYS A 155 -4.71 -17.83 3.12
N HIS A 156 -4.77 -17.23 4.30
CA HIS A 156 -4.98 -17.95 5.54
C HIS A 156 -6.22 -17.44 6.26
N LYS A 157 -7.09 -18.36 6.68
CA LYS A 157 -8.24 -18.03 7.52
C LYS A 157 -7.77 -17.81 8.96
N VAL A 158 -8.07 -16.63 9.48
CA VAL A 158 -7.88 -16.26 10.88
C VAL A 158 -9.23 -16.30 11.57
N PHE A 159 -9.26 -16.96 12.72
CA PHE A 159 -10.45 -17.07 13.56
C PHE A 159 -10.31 -16.16 14.79
N ASN A 160 -11.29 -15.29 15.00
CA ASN A 160 -11.42 -14.53 16.24
C ASN A 160 -12.84 -14.72 16.79
N LYS A 161 -12.98 -15.60 17.79
CA LYS A 161 -14.16 -15.93 18.64
C LYS A 161 -15.54 -15.99 17.94
N LYS A 162 -15.97 -14.94 17.26
CA LYS A 162 -17.24 -14.79 16.53
C LYS A 162 -17.10 -14.63 15.00
N HIS A 163 -15.89 -14.39 14.47
CA HIS A 163 -15.68 -14.08 13.05
C HIS A 163 -14.51 -14.87 12.47
N THR A 164 -14.66 -15.28 11.20
CA THR A 164 -13.57 -15.83 10.39
C THR A 164 -13.28 -14.85 9.27
N TYR A 165 -12.03 -14.42 9.15
CA TYR A 165 -11.60 -13.58 8.04
C TYR A 165 -10.33 -14.15 7.39
N GLU A 166 -10.11 -13.85 6.12
CA GLU A 166 -8.98 -14.32 5.34
C GLU A 166 -7.92 -13.22 5.28
N LEU A 167 -6.66 -13.58 5.52
CA LEU A 167 -5.52 -12.69 5.37
C LEU A 167 -4.67 -13.14 4.18
N ILE A 168 -4.21 -12.16 3.40
CA ILE A 168 -3.34 -12.34 2.25
C ILE A 168 -1.88 -12.18 2.69
N PHE A 169 -1.03 -13.08 2.23
CA PHE A 169 0.41 -13.08 2.44
C PHE A 169 1.14 -13.24 1.11
N ILE A 170 2.16 -12.42 0.90
CA ILE A 170 3.02 -12.42 -0.28
C ILE A 170 4.47 -12.44 0.22
N PRO A 171 5.11 -13.61 0.30
CA PRO A 171 6.53 -13.72 0.63
C PRO A 171 7.37 -13.10 -0.48
N PHE A 172 8.38 -12.31 -0.12
CA PHE A 172 9.34 -11.74 -1.07
C PHE A 172 10.72 -11.66 -0.43
N GLU A 173 11.69 -12.39 -0.97
CA GLU A 173 13.01 -12.58 -0.36
C GLU A 173 12.90 -13.00 1.12
N LYS A 174 13.48 -12.21 2.04
CA LYS A 174 13.42 -12.40 3.49
C LYS A 174 12.29 -11.61 4.16
N LYS A 175 11.37 -11.05 3.38
CA LYS A 175 10.28 -10.18 3.84
C LYS A 175 8.93 -10.86 3.61
N LEU A 176 7.96 -10.52 4.44
CA LEU A 176 6.59 -10.99 4.31
C LEU A 176 5.67 -9.78 4.19
N ILE A 177 5.00 -9.66 3.05
CA ILE A 177 4.01 -8.61 2.80
C ILE A 177 2.64 -9.18 3.17
N TRP A 178 1.90 -8.52 4.04
CA TRP A 178 0.61 -9.00 4.53
C TRP A 178 -0.29 -7.86 4.99
N GLY A 179 -1.53 -8.18 5.36
CA GLY A 179 -2.50 -7.21 5.86
C GLY A 179 -2.91 -6.21 4.79
N VAL A 180 -3.11 -4.94 5.19
CA VAL A 180 -3.60 -3.87 4.29
C VAL A 180 -2.70 -3.68 3.07
N THR A 181 -1.39 -3.80 3.23
CA THR A 181 -0.42 -3.71 2.13
C THR A 181 -0.67 -4.79 1.08
N ALA A 182 -0.80 -6.05 1.49
CA ALA A 182 -1.07 -7.16 0.57
C ALA A 182 -2.46 -7.06 -0.08
N GLU A 183 -3.45 -6.51 0.63
CA GLU A 183 -4.81 -6.32 0.13
C GLU A 183 -4.90 -5.22 -0.93
N ILE A 184 -4.16 -4.12 -0.75
CA ILE A 184 -3.99 -3.11 -1.79
C ILE A 184 -3.36 -3.74 -3.04
N ILE A 185 -2.25 -4.49 -2.87
CA ILE A 185 -1.57 -5.16 -3.98
C ILE A 185 -2.50 -6.15 -4.70
N HIS A 186 -3.26 -6.95 -3.94
CA HIS A 186 -4.20 -7.91 -4.49
C HIS A 186 -5.31 -7.21 -5.28
N SER A 187 -5.86 -6.10 -4.76
CA SER A 187 -6.89 -5.32 -5.45
C SER A 187 -6.42 -4.74 -6.79
N MET A 188 -5.13 -4.39 -6.90
CA MET A 188 -4.54 -3.89 -8.15
C MET A 188 -4.38 -4.98 -9.20
N ASN A 189 -4.13 -6.23 -8.80
CA ASN A 189 -3.99 -7.35 -9.73
C ASN A 189 -5.27 -7.58 -10.55
N TYR A 190 -6.44 -7.45 -9.91
CA TYR A 190 -7.75 -7.62 -10.58
C TYR A 190 -8.10 -6.51 -11.56
N ILE A 191 -7.38 -5.38 -11.54
CA ILE A 191 -7.53 -4.35 -12.57
C ILE A 191 -6.82 -4.79 -13.86
N SER A 192 -5.83 -5.68 -13.74
CA SER A 192 -4.92 -6.08 -14.84
C SER A 192 -5.43 -7.24 -15.69
N THR A 193 -6.48 -7.93 -15.24
CA THR A 193 -7.08 -9.11 -15.90
C THR A 193 -8.40 -8.71 -16.54
#